data_AF-A0A2G5KM01-F1
#
_entry.id   AF-A0A2G5KM01-F1
#
_cell.length_a   1.000
_cell.length_b   1.000
_cell.length_c   1.000
_cell.angle_alpha   90.00
_cell.angle_beta   90.00
_cell.angle_gamma   90.00
#
_symmetry.space_group_name_H-M   'P 1'
#
loop_
_entity.id
_entity.type
_entity.pdbx_description
1 polymer ?
#
loop_
_entity_poly.entity_id
_entity_poly.type
_entity_poly.pdbx_seq_one_letter_code
_entity_poly.pdbx_strand_id
1 'polypeptide(L)'
;MKSFPLFIILVLTMACQIAIGQDTYRDNFSSASYSNNDGNQNFSTSWIEQNDNNSANNGSTRITSGRLRFSNSDDDWIYRFVPLAGASNAQLTLDFDGTSRGGEIMDVFIYNSNTAFWNLVGSIDSNTTGTLLITLLRRKSIQIRL
;
A
#
# COMPACT_ATOMS: atom_id res chain seq x y z
N MET A 1 1.86 53.06 -22.50
CA MET A 1 1.68 51.71 -23.09
C MET A 1 0.56 50.98 -22.37
N LYS A 2 -0.11 49.99 -22.98
CA LYS A 2 -1.22 49.21 -22.37
C LYS A 2 -0.75 47.82 -21.88
N SER A 3 0.16 47.77 -20.90
CA SER A 3 0.71 46.52 -20.35
C SER A 3 -0.12 45.88 -19.23
N PHE A 4 -1.04 46.63 -18.63
CA PHE A 4 -1.86 46.22 -17.48
C PHE A 4 -2.57 44.84 -17.59
N PRO A 5 -3.22 44.45 -18.71
CA PRO A 5 -3.90 43.16 -18.78
C PRO A 5 -2.95 41.96 -18.77
N LEU A 6 -1.72 42.11 -19.29
CA LEU A 6 -0.75 41.01 -19.34
C LEU A 6 -0.28 40.60 -17.94
N PHE A 7 -0.10 41.57 -17.05
CA PHE A 7 0.31 41.31 -15.66
C PHE A 7 -0.80 40.62 -14.86
N ILE A 8 -2.06 41.01 -15.06
CA ILE A 8 -3.22 40.36 -14.44
C ILE A 8 -3.36 38.90 -14.92
N ILE A 9 -3.21 38.65 -16.23
CA ILE A 9 -3.25 37.28 -16.78
C ILE A 9 -2.13 36.42 -16.18
N LEU A 10 -0.90 36.95 -16.07
CA LEU A 10 0.24 36.23 -15.49
C LEU A 10 0.03 35.87 -14.01
N VAL A 11 -0.52 36.78 -13.21
CA VAL A 11 -0.86 36.51 -11.80
C VAL A 11 -1.99 35.48 -11.71
N LEU A 12 -3.00 35.55 -12.58
CA LEU A 12 -4.15 34.63 -12.56
C LEU A 12 -3.78 33.21 -13.00
N THR A 13 -2.85 33.04 -13.95
CA THR A 13 -2.33 31.71 -14.34
C THR A 13 -1.37 31.14 -13.31
N MET A 14 -0.50 31.96 -12.71
CA MET A 14 0.41 31.52 -11.65
C MET A 14 -0.32 31.13 -10.35
N ALA A 15 -1.44 31.79 -10.04
CA ALA A 15 -2.32 31.39 -8.94
C ALA A 15 -3.05 30.04 -9.18
N CYS A 16 -3.07 29.53 -10.42
CA CYS A 16 -3.73 28.29 -10.80
C CYS A 16 -2.74 27.12 -11.02
N GLN A 17 -1.63 27.09 -10.27
CA GLN A 17 -0.78 25.90 -10.19
C GLN A 17 -1.43 24.84 -9.30
N ILE A 18 -2.43 24.15 -9.85
CA ILE A 18 -2.92 22.90 -9.28
C ILE A 18 -1.78 21.88 -9.38
N ALA A 19 -1.10 21.61 -8.26
CA ALA A 19 -0.06 20.61 -8.19
C ALA A 19 -0.67 19.21 -8.40
N ILE A 20 -0.55 18.68 -9.62
CA ILE A 20 -0.89 17.29 -9.94
C ILE A 20 0.20 16.39 -9.36
N GLY A 21 0.20 16.27 -8.02
CA GLY A 21 1.00 15.29 -7.30
C GLY A 21 0.47 13.87 -7.54
N GLN A 22 1.35 12.89 -7.44
CA GLN A 22 0.93 11.49 -7.37
C GLN A 22 0.34 11.21 -5.98
N ASP A 23 -0.85 10.59 -5.94
CA ASP A 23 -1.39 10.03 -4.71
C ASP A 23 -0.54 8.82 -4.27
N THR A 24 -0.14 8.84 -3.01
CA THR A 24 0.71 7.81 -2.38
C THR A 24 0.07 7.36 -1.08
N TYR A 25 -0.19 6.05 -1.02
CA TYR A 25 -0.66 5.35 0.17
C TYR A 25 0.53 4.50 0.63
N ARG A 26 1.17 4.89 1.73
CA ARG A 26 2.44 4.30 2.19
C ARG A 26 2.37 3.98 3.67
N ASP A 27 3.00 2.87 4.03
CA ASP A 27 3.21 2.44 5.40
C ASP A 27 4.67 2.01 5.51
N ASN A 28 5.47 2.76 6.26
CA ASN A 28 6.86 2.45 6.54
C ASN A 28 7.00 1.54 7.77
N PHE A 29 5.88 1.13 8.39
CA PHE A 29 5.83 0.43 9.67
C PHE A 29 6.63 1.17 10.76
N SER A 30 6.63 2.51 10.70
CA SER A 30 7.42 3.44 11.51
C SER A 30 6.99 3.45 12.99
N SER A 31 5.81 2.91 13.29
CA SER A 31 5.33 2.58 14.62
C SER A 31 4.59 1.23 14.61
N ALA A 32 4.51 0.56 15.76
CA ALA A 32 3.75 -0.68 15.90
C ALA A 32 2.23 -0.42 15.96
N SER A 33 1.67 0.06 14.85
CA SER A 33 0.25 0.39 14.70
C SER A 33 -0.28 0.01 13.33
N TYR A 34 -1.43 -0.66 13.31
CA TYR A 34 -2.17 -0.97 12.08
C TYR A 34 -2.85 0.25 11.45
N SER A 35 -2.99 1.35 12.18
CA SER A 35 -3.54 2.62 11.65
C SER A 35 -2.46 3.55 11.07
N ASN A 36 -1.24 3.06 10.83
CA ASN A 36 -0.14 3.89 10.33
C ASN A 36 -0.38 4.40 8.90
N ASN A 37 0.10 5.60 8.60
CA ASN A 37 -0.06 6.30 7.32
C ASN A 37 1.15 7.24 7.09
N ASP A 38 2.13 6.83 6.28
CA ASP A 38 3.31 7.64 5.89
C ASP A 38 3.20 8.19 4.45
N GLY A 39 2.01 8.16 3.86
CA GLY A 39 1.71 8.68 2.52
C GLY A 39 1.25 10.13 2.52
N ASN A 40 1.03 10.72 1.33
CA ASN A 40 0.27 11.97 1.20
C ASN A 40 -1.26 11.74 1.16
N GLN A 41 -1.72 10.48 1.14
CA GLN A 41 -3.11 10.08 1.28
C GLN A 41 -3.26 8.96 2.33
N ASN A 42 -4.40 8.94 3.02
CA ASN A 42 -4.70 7.95 4.05
C ASN A 42 -5.35 6.68 3.46
N PHE A 43 -4.99 5.52 3.98
CA PHE A 43 -5.71 4.27 3.74
C PHE A 43 -7.14 4.34 4.26
N SER A 44 -8.09 3.67 3.61
CA SER A 44 -9.51 3.68 4.01
C SER A 44 -9.77 2.87 5.29
N THR A 45 -8.85 2.00 5.69
CA THR A 45 -8.88 1.25 6.95
C THR A 45 -7.48 1.13 7.52
N SER A 46 -7.39 0.86 8.82
CA SER A 46 -6.24 0.17 9.40
C SER A 46 -5.96 -1.16 8.68
N TRP A 47 -4.80 -1.75 8.92
CA TRP A 47 -4.65 -3.19 8.73
C TRP A 47 -5.66 -3.94 9.62
N ILE A 48 -6.20 -5.03 9.07
CA ILE A 48 -7.14 -5.97 9.64
C ILE A 48 -6.45 -7.32 9.55
N GLU A 49 -6.30 -8.00 10.67
CA GLU A 49 -5.58 -9.27 10.80
C GLU A 49 -6.58 -10.42 10.92
N GLN A 50 -6.21 -11.61 10.45
CA GLN A 50 -7.01 -12.83 10.51
C GLN A 50 -6.14 -14.02 10.94
N ASN A 51 -6.78 -14.99 11.59
CA ASN A 51 -6.21 -16.22 12.17
C ASN A 51 -5.21 -16.06 13.36
N ASP A 52 -4.66 -14.86 13.60
CA ASP A 52 -3.92 -14.51 14.83
C ASP A 52 -4.77 -13.64 15.80
N ASN A 53 -4.26 -12.56 16.41
CA ASN A 53 -4.83 -11.90 17.59
C ASN A 53 -5.25 -10.43 17.40
N ASN A 54 -5.01 -9.87 16.21
CA ASN A 54 -5.31 -8.50 15.79
C ASN A 54 -4.62 -7.42 16.68
N SER A 55 -3.36 -7.64 17.04
CA SER A 55 -2.55 -6.70 17.84
C SER A 55 -1.21 -6.40 17.18
N ALA A 56 -1.06 -5.18 16.66
CA ALA A 56 0.08 -4.73 15.86
C ALA A 56 1.49 -4.86 16.50
N ASN A 57 1.60 -5.29 17.75
CA ASN A 57 2.84 -5.43 18.50
C ASN A 57 3.11 -6.85 19.04
N ASN A 58 2.21 -7.83 18.83
CA ASN A 58 2.29 -9.18 19.42
C ASN A 58 1.66 -10.23 18.49
N GLY A 59 1.95 -11.52 18.72
CA GLY A 59 1.45 -12.62 17.89
C GLY A 59 2.43 -13.11 16.83
N SER A 60 1.99 -14.02 15.98
CA SER A 60 2.72 -14.50 14.81
C SER A 60 2.79 -13.43 13.71
N THR A 61 1.75 -12.61 13.55
CA THR A 61 1.69 -11.46 12.63
C THR A 61 1.77 -10.15 13.40
N ARG A 62 2.88 -9.41 13.29
CA ARG A 62 3.11 -8.17 14.07
C ARG A 62 4.03 -7.16 13.40
N ILE A 63 3.93 -5.89 13.78
CA ILE A 63 4.87 -4.84 13.41
C ILE A 63 6.00 -4.75 14.45
N THR A 64 7.24 -4.75 13.98
CA THR A 64 8.42 -4.93 14.82
C THR A 64 9.68 -4.54 14.04
N SER A 65 10.60 -3.78 14.66
CA SER A 65 11.86 -3.32 14.04
C SER A 65 11.68 -2.59 12.69
N GLY A 66 10.60 -1.81 12.53
CA GLY A 66 10.31 -1.07 11.29
C GLY A 66 9.73 -1.91 10.16
N ARG A 67 9.18 -3.11 10.44
CA ARG A 67 8.62 -4.03 9.44
C ARG A 67 7.38 -4.73 9.98
N LEU A 68 6.39 -4.99 9.12
CA LEU A 68 5.42 -6.07 9.31
C LEU A 68 6.16 -7.41 9.17
N ARG A 69 5.90 -8.36 10.07
CA ARG A 69 6.55 -9.67 10.12
C ARG A 69 5.57 -10.79 10.47
N PHE A 70 5.63 -11.85 9.68
CA PHE A 70 5.05 -13.16 9.93
C PHE A 70 6.13 -14.05 10.58
N SER A 71 5.77 -14.86 11.58
CA SER A 71 6.75 -15.52 12.45
C SER A 71 6.09 -16.64 13.25
N ASN A 72 6.23 -17.89 12.79
CA ASN A 72 5.48 -19.06 13.28
C ASN A 72 3.97 -18.87 13.08
N SER A 73 3.59 -18.51 11.86
CA SER A 73 2.22 -18.25 11.40
C SER A 73 1.68 -19.51 10.71
N ASP A 74 0.48 -19.96 11.09
CA ASP A 74 -0.21 -21.11 10.49
C ASP A 74 -1.48 -20.60 9.77
N ASP A 75 -1.30 -20.16 8.51
CA ASP A 75 -2.33 -19.49 7.69
C ASP A 75 -2.82 -18.11 8.23
N ASP A 76 -1.98 -17.37 8.96
CA ASP A 76 -2.22 -15.95 9.23
C ASP A 76 -2.39 -15.17 7.92
N TRP A 77 -3.19 -14.09 7.92
CA TRP A 77 -3.15 -13.10 6.85
C TRP A 77 -3.65 -11.73 7.31
N ILE A 78 -3.26 -10.68 6.58
CA ILE A 78 -3.54 -9.29 6.96
C ILE A 78 -3.94 -8.44 5.75
N TYR A 79 -4.73 -7.38 5.95
CA TYR A 79 -5.22 -6.56 4.84
C TYR A 79 -5.69 -5.15 5.20
N ARG A 80 -5.76 -4.24 4.23
CA ARG A 80 -6.44 -2.93 4.36
C ARG A 80 -7.08 -2.50 3.04
N PHE A 81 -7.79 -1.39 3.05
CA PHE A 81 -8.42 -0.83 1.85
C PHE A 81 -7.71 0.45 1.37
N VAL A 82 -7.58 0.58 0.05
CA VAL A 82 -7.01 1.77 -0.62
C VAL A 82 -8.07 2.38 -1.53
N PRO A 83 -8.38 3.69 -1.41
CA PRO A 83 -9.43 4.34 -2.18
C PRO A 83 -8.96 4.74 -3.59
N LEU A 84 -8.63 3.76 -4.44
CA LEU A 84 -8.23 3.97 -5.85
C LEU A 84 -9.38 4.39 -6.78
N ALA A 85 -10.37 5.12 -6.28
CA ALA A 85 -11.49 5.64 -7.05
C ALA A 85 -11.08 6.96 -7.74
N GLY A 86 -11.11 6.99 -9.07
CA GLY A 86 -10.65 8.14 -9.88
C GLY A 86 -9.21 8.01 -10.39
N ALA A 87 -8.40 7.14 -9.79
CA ALA A 87 -7.04 6.85 -10.27
C ALA A 87 -7.06 6.15 -11.66
N SER A 88 -6.37 6.74 -12.64
CA SER A 88 -6.25 6.18 -14.00
C SER A 88 -5.42 4.90 -14.05
N ASN A 89 -4.41 4.81 -13.19
CA ASN A 89 -3.57 3.65 -12.93
C ASN A 89 -3.10 3.72 -11.47
N ALA A 90 -2.57 2.61 -10.94
CA ALA A 90 -1.82 2.60 -9.69
C ALA A 90 -0.69 1.56 -9.77
N GLN A 91 0.29 1.69 -8.89
CA GLN A 91 1.41 0.75 -8.76
C GLN A 91 1.56 0.40 -7.29
N LEU A 92 1.56 -0.89 -6.97
CA LEU A 92 1.98 -1.38 -5.67
C LEU A 92 3.48 -1.68 -5.73
N THR A 93 4.20 -1.20 -4.73
CA THR A 93 5.59 -1.56 -4.45
C THR A 93 5.61 -2.21 -3.07
N LEU A 94 6.19 -3.40 -2.95
CA LEU A 94 6.34 -4.13 -1.69
C LEU A 94 7.80 -4.57 -1.53
N ASP A 95 8.50 -3.97 -0.58
CA ASP A 95 9.86 -4.37 -0.20
C ASP A 95 9.80 -5.51 0.83
N PHE A 96 10.49 -6.61 0.54
CA PHE A 96 10.35 -7.87 1.28
C PHE A 96 11.69 -8.49 1.69
N ASP A 97 11.61 -9.47 2.60
CA ASP A 97 12.72 -10.27 3.08
C ASP A 97 12.23 -11.69 3.39
N GLY A 98 12.42 -12.58 2.43
CA GLY A 98 12.13 -14.00 2.55
C GLY A 98 13.30 -14.83 3.06
N THR A 99 14.41 -14.22 3.51
CA THR A 99 15.63 -14.97 3.88
C THR A 99 15.42 -15.96 5.01
N SER A 100 14.48 -15.67 5.91
CA SER A 100 14.14 -16.47 7.10
C SER A 100 12.75 -17.14 7.01
N ARG A 101 12.22 -17.30 5.78
CA ARG A 101 10.85 -17.77 5.47
C ARG A 101 10.59 -19.25 5.80
N GLY A 102 11.62 -20.04 6.14
CA GLY A 102 11.50 -21.45 6.52
C GLY A 102 11.21 -22.44 5.38
N GLY A 103 10.55 -21.99 4.32
CA GLY A 103 10.10 -22.79 3.18
C GLY A 103 8.67 -22.44 2.73
N GLU A 104 7.89 -21.81 3.62
CA GLU A 104 6.49 -21.43 3.39
C GLU A 104 6.32 -20.39 2.29
N ILE A 105 5.30 -20.50 1.44
CA ILE A 105 5.07 -19.50 0.38
C ILE A 105 4.37 -18.28 0.97
N MET A 106 4.99 -17.11 0.78
CA MET A 106 4.39 -15.82 1.13
C MET A 106 3.84 -15.19 -0.15
N ASP A 107 2.52 -15.15 -0.29
CA ASP A 107 1.84 -14.71 -1.52
C ASP A 107 1.59 -13.19 -1.53
N VAL A 108 1.05 -12.66 -2.63
CA VAL A 108 0.48 -11.31 -2.67
C VAL A 108 -0.81 -11.36 -3.49
N PHE A 109 -1.93 -11.10 -2.83
CA PHE A 109 -3.25 -10.98 -3.46
C PHE A 109 -3.66 -9.53 -3.71
N ILE A 110 -4.68 -9.32 -4.55
CA ILE A 110 -5.39 -8.04 -4.72
C ILE A 110 -6.89 -8.29 -4.96
N TYR A 111 -7.74 -7.43 -4.40
CA TYR A 111 -9.19 -7.50 -4.58
C TYR A 111 -9.60 -6.94 -5.94
N ASN A 112 -10.43 -7.67 -6.68
CA ASN A 112 -11.14 -7.12 -7.83
C ASN A 112 -12.59 -6.84 -7.43
N SER A 113 -12.91 -5.58 -7.10
CA SER A 113 -14.25 -5.18 -6.67
C SER A 113 -15.33 -5.35 -7.74
N ASN A 114 -14.94 -5.58 -9.00
CA ASN A 114 -15.86 -5.80 -10.12
C ASN A 114 -16.27 -7.28 -10.25
N THR A 115 -15.50 -8.20 -9.66
CA THR A 115 -15.79 -9.65 -9.66
C THR A 115 -15.96 -10.25 -8.27
N ALA A 116 -15.70 -9.47 -7.21
CA ALA A 116 -15.71 -9.87 -5.80
C ALA A 116 -14.71 -10.99 -5.43
N PHE A 117 -13.66 -11.19 -6.24
CA PHE A 117 -12.65 -12.22 -6.01
C PHE A 117 -11.27 -11.66 -5.63
N TRP A 118 -10.55 -12.48 -4.86
CA TRP A 118 -9.10 -12.42 -4.66
C TRP A 118 -8.37 -12.91 -5.91
N ASN A 119 -7.31 -12.20 -6.28
CA ASN A 119 -6.48 -12.53 -7.44
C ASN A 119 -5.04 -12.54 -6.95
N LEU A 120 -4.33 -13.66 -7.12
CA LEU A 120 -2.89 -13.71 -6.91
C LEU A 120 -2.21 -12.80 -7.94
N VAL A 121 -1.25 -11.99 -7.49
CA VAL A 121 -0.51 -11.04 -8.35
C VAL A 121 1.01 -11.14 -8.21
N GLY A 122 1.50 -11.90 -7.24
CA GLY A 122 2.90 -12.24 -7.05
C GLY A 122 3.05 -13.25 -5.90
N SER A 123 4.19 -13.94 -5.86
CA SER A 123 4.55 -14.88 -4.80
C SER A 123 6.03 -14.71 -4.48
N ILE A 124 6.39 -14.66 -3.20
CA ILE A 124 7.77 -14.56 -2.72
C ILE A 124 8.25 -15.98 -2.39
N ASP A 125 8.62 -16.72 -3.44
CA ASP A 125 9.10 -18.10 -3.33
C ASP A 125 10.62 -18.23 -3.49
N SER A 126 11.39 -17.43 -2.76
CA SER A 126 12.84 -17.58 -2.65
C SER A 126 13.39 -16.95 -1.38
N ASN A 127 14.51 -17.48 -0.88
CA ASN A 127 15.14 -17.01 0.37
C ASN A 127 16.02 -15.77 0.11
N THR A 128 15.39 -14.68 -0.35
CA THR A 128 16.04 -13.42 -0.75
C THR A 128 15.34 -12.21 -0.15
N THR A 129 16.04 -11.09 -0.08
CA THR A 129 15.42 -9.76 -0.03
C THR A 129 15.09 -9.27 -1.44
N GLY A 130 14.13 -8.36 -1.58
CA GLY A 130 13.82 -7.75 -2.87
C GLY A 130 12.62 -6.81 -2.83
N THR A 131 12.15 -6.42 -4.02
CA THR A 131 10.98 -5.56 -4.20
C THR A 131 10.05 -6.19 -5.23
N LEU A 132 8.78 -6.40 -4.87
CA LEU A 132 7.72 -6.68 -5.86
C LEU A 132 7.15 -5.37 -6.39
N LEU A 133 6.97 -5.30 -7.71
CA LEU A 133 6.43 -4.13 -8.42
C LEU A 133 5.23 -4.55 -9.26
N ILE A 134 4.02 -4.11 -8.90
CA ILE A 134 2.76 -4.65 -9.43
C ILE A 134 1.88 -3.52 -9.96
N THR A 135 1.66 -3.50 -11.28
CA THR A 135 0.80 -2.51 -11.95
C THR A 135 -0.68 -2.88 -11.81
N LEU A 136 -1.48 -1.99 -11.21
CA LEU A 136 -2.89 -2.21 -10.89
C LEU A 136 -3.81 -1.49 -11.88
N LEU A 137 -4.43 -2.27 -12.76
CA LEU A 137 -5.44 -1.77 -13.70
C LEU A 137 -6.82 -1.66 -13.01
N ARG A 138 -7.26 -0.42 -12.76
CA ARG A 138 -8.60 0.07 -12.34
C ARG A 138 -9.31 -0.64 -11.16
N ARG A 139 -9.75 0.17 -10.17
CA ARG A 139 -10.68 -0.21 -9.08
C ARG A 139 -10.31 -1.53 -8.40
N LYS A 140 -9.25 -1.48 -7.59
CA LYS A 140 -8.78 -2.61 -6.79
C LYS A 140 -8.53 -2.19 -5.34
N SER A 141 -8.96 -3.00 -4.38
CA SER A 141 -8.59 -2.82 -2.97
C SER A 141 -7.31 -3.61 -2.70
N ILE A 142 -6.29 -2.95 -2.16
CA ILE A 142 -4.97 -3.54 -1.92
C ILE A 142 -4.95 -4.25 -0.57
N GLN A 143 -5.43 -5.49 -0.56
CA GLN A 143 -5.30 -6.43 0.54
C GLN A 143 -4.08 -7.31 0.28
N ILE A 144 -3.01 -7.09 1.05
CA ILE A 144 -1.78 -7.90 0.94
C ILE A 144 -1.89 -9.09 1.92
N ARG A 145 -2.71 -10.09 1.56
CA ARG A 145 -2.51 -11.44 2.12
C ARG A 145 -1.11 -11.88 1.68
N LEU A 146 -0.24 -11.96 2.67
CA LEU A 146 1.08 -12.55 2.68
C LEU A 146 0.92 -14.01 3.07
#